data_AF-A0A5J4ZNY2-F1
#
_entry.id   AF-A0A5J4ZNY2-F1
#
_cell.length_a   1.000
_cell.length_b   1.000
_cell.length_c   1.000
_cell.angle_alpha   90.00
_cell.angle_beta   90.00
_cell.angle_gamma   90.00
#
_symmetry.space_group_name_H-M   'P 1'
#
loop_
_entity.id
_entity.type
_entity.pdbx_description
1 polymer ?
#
loop_
_entity_poly.entity_id
_entity_poly.type
_entity_poly.pdbx_seq_one_letter_code
_entity_poly.pdbx_strand_id
1 'polypeptide(L)'
;MSSTLLMILLPLIILSSIPQESDGQLEEWCIADEQTPDEDLQKAVDWACGNGANCSKIQVNQPCYLPNTLKDHASFAFNSYFQKLKHKGASCYFAAAAIVTALDPSHGSCKFEYLP
;
A
#
# COMPACT_ATOMS: atom_id res chain seq x y z
N MET A 1 53.38 5.99 -19.17
CA MET A 1 52.26 6.27 -18.26
C MET A 1 51.16 5.26 -18.54
N SER A 2 50.97 4.35 -17.59
CA SER A 2 49.79 3.51 -17.34
C SER A 2 49.09 2.78 -18.51
N SER A 3 49.75 1.78 -19.09
CA SER A 3 49.09 0.81 -19.98
C SER A 3 48.30 -0.28 -19.23
N THR A 4 48.54 -0.43 -17.92
CA THR A 4 47.77 -1.34 -17.06
C THR A 4 46.45 -0.72 -16.61
N LEU A 5 46.31 0.61 -16.58
CA LEU A 5 45.04 1.28 -16.28
C LEU A 5 43.96 0.97 -17.33
N LEU A 6 44.32 0.81 -18.62
CA LEU A 6 43.34 0.56 -19.68
C LEU A 6 42.71 -0.85 -19.61
N MET A 7 43.42 -1.85 -19.10
CA MET A 7 42.93 -3.23 -19.02
C MET A 7 41.99 -3.48 -17.82
N ILE A 8 41.97 -2.56 -16.84
CA ILE A 8 41.12 -2.65 -15.64
C ILE A 8 39.81 -1.87 -15.84
N LEU A 9 39.77 -0.91 -16.78
CA LEU A 9 38.59 -0.09 -17.07
C LEU A 9 37.52 -0.82 -17.93
N LEU A 10 37.91 -1.83 -18.71
CA LEU A 10 36.99 -2.56 -19.61
C LEU A 10 36.02 -3.55 -18.92
N PRO A 11 36.40 -4.33 -17.88
CA PRO A 11 35.47 -5.27 -17.24
C PRO A 11 34.55 -4.61 -16.19
N LEU A 12 34.85 -3.40 -15.68
CA LEU A 12 34.01 -2.66 -14.74
C LEU A 12 32.69 -2.16 -15.37
N ILE A 13 32.66 -1.97 -16.70
CA ILE A 13 31.45 -1.56 -17.43
C ILE A 13 30.46 -2.72 -17.60
N ILE A 14 30.93 -3.97 -17.44
CA ILE A 14 30.08 -5.15 -17.58
C ILE A 14 29.23 -5.40 -16.31
N LEU A 15 29.68 -4.94 -15.12
CA LEU A 15 28.84 -4.98 -13.91
C LEU A 15 27.65 -4.00 -13.96
N SER A 16 27.73 -2.92 -14.74
CA SER A 16 26.63 -1.94 -14.84
C SER A 16 25.54 -2.33 -15.84
N SER A 17 25.67 -3.49 -16.51
CA SER A 17 24.73 -3.96 -17.54
C SER A 17 24.00 -5.25 -17.15
N ILE A 18 24.08 -5.67 -15.88
CA ILE A 18 23.10 -6.61 -15.34
C ILE A 18 21.73 -5.89 -15.44
N PRO A 19 20.75 -6.42 -16.19
CA PRO A 19 19.38 -5.97 -16.05
C PRO A 19 19.06 -6.15 -14.57
N GLN A 20 18.94 -5.03 -13.84
CA GLN A 20 18.33 -5.06 -12.52
C GLN A 20 16.95 -5.62 -12.79
N GLU A 21 16.75 -6.92 -12.48
CA GLU A 21 15.43 -7.49 -12.30
C GLU A 21 14.73 -6.48 -11.39
N SER A 22 13.88 -5.68 -12.02
CA SER A 22 12.91 -4.86 -11.31
C SER A 22 12.16 -5.89 -10.49
N ASP A 23 12.52 -6.00 -9.21
CA ASP A 23 11.76 -6.73 -8.22
C ASP A 23 10.31 -6.33 -8.50
N GLY A 24 9.56 -7.25 -9.12
CA GLY A 24 8.28 -6.90 -9.71
C GLY A 24 7.47 -6.36 -8.55
N GLN A 25 7.15 -5.06 -8.55
CA GLN A 25 6.39 -4.46 -7.47
C GLN A 25 5.10 -5.25 -7.37
N LEU A 26 5.02 -6.11 -6.36
CA LEU A 26 3.85 -6.90 -6.10
C LEU A 26 2.71 -5.91 -5.84
N GLU A 27 1.57 -6.16 -6.46
CA GLU A 27 0.39 -5.36 -6.19
C GLU A 27 -0.02 -5.63 -4.74
N GLU A 28 0.09 -4.60 -3.90
CA GLU A 28 -0.13 -4.70 -2.47
C GLU A 28 -1.22 -3.72 -2.03
N TRP A 29 -2.14 -4.21 -1.21
CA TRP A 29 -3.18 -3.43 -0.56
C TRP A 29 -2.99 -3.45 0.95
N CYS A 30 -3.50 -2.42 1.62
CA CYS A 30 -3.51 -2.33 3.08
C CYS A 30 -4.92 -2.55 3.62
N ILE A 31 -5.13 -3.63 4.36
CA ILE A 31 -6.45 -4.01 4.91
C ILE A 31 -6.41 -4.03 6.44
N ALA A 32 -7.58 -4.02 7.08
CA ALA A 32 -7.68 -4.12 8.53
C ALA A 32 -7.19 -5.50 9.02
N ASP A 33 -6.53 -5.52 10.18
CA ASP A 33 -6.27 -6.75 10.91
C ASP A 33 -7.53 -7.18 11.66
N GLU A 34 -8.03 -8.38 11.35
CA GLU A 34 -9.22 -9.00 11.92
C GLU A 34 -9.17 -9.17 13.45
N GLN A 35 -7.96 -9.20 14.03
CA GLN A 35 -7.72 -9.36 15.46
C GLN A 35 -7.74 -8.03 16.23
N THR A 36 -7.78 -6.89 15.54
CA THR A 36 -7.79 -5.58 16.17
C THR A 36 -9.10 -5.34 16.92
N PRO A 37 -9.07 -4.89 18.19
CA PRO A 37 -10.28 -4.48 18.90
C PRO A 37 -10.99 -3.32 18.20
N ASP A 38 -12.33 -3.37 18.12
CA ASP A 38 -13.14 -2.37 17.41
C ASP A 38 -12.87 -0.92 17.86
N GLU A 39 -12.59 -0.70 19.14
CA GLU A 39 -12.27 0.64 19.65
C GLU A 39 -10.99 1.22 19.02
N ASP A 40 -9.93 0.41 18.93
CA ASP A 40 -8.66 0.84 18.35
C ASP A 40 -8.76 0.93 16.83
N LEU A 41 -9.52 0.01 16.22
CA LEU A 41 -9.80 0.04 14.80
C LEU A 41 -10.56 1.32 14.42
N GLN A 42 -11.59 1.72 15.19
CA GLN A 42 -12.34 2.95 14.93
C GLN A 42 -11.45 4.20 15.02
N LYS A 43 -10.59 4.30 16.06
CA LYS A 43 -9.63 5.41 16.17
C LYS A 43 -8.70 5.49 14.96
N ALA A 44 -8.24 4.33 14.47
CA ALA A 44 -7.40 4.26 13.29
C ALA A 44 -8.15 4.70 12.01
N VAL A 45 -9.43 4.32 11.86
CA VAL A 45 -10.30 4.79 10.76
C VAL A 45 -10.45 6.30 10.81
N ASP A 46 -10.84 6.85 11.95
CA ASP A 46 -11.06 8.28 12.13
C ASP A 46 -9.78 9.07 11.77
N TRP A 47 -8.62 8.56 12.20
CA TRP A 47 -7.32 9.13 11.85
C TRP A 47 -7.06 9.05 10.34
N ALA A 48 -7.25 7.89 9.70
CA ALA A 48 -7.02 7.72 8.27
C ALA A 48 -7.89 8.68 7.44
N CYS A 49 -9.17 8.79 7.78
CA CYS A 49 -10.13 9.70 7.14
C CYS A 49 -9.74 11.16 7.31
N GLY A 50 -9.23 11.56 8.49
CA GLY A 50 -8.75 12.91 8.74
C GLY A 50 -7.43 13.26 8.06
N ASN A 51 -6.64 12.25 7.64
CA ASN A 51 -5.27 12.45 7.15
C ASN A 51 -5.06 12.09 5.67
N GLY A 52 -6.14 11.85 4.90
CA GLY A 52 -6.07 11.76 3.43
C GLY A 52 -6.75 10.55 2.78
N ALA A 53 -7.31 9.62 3.57
CA ALA A 53 -8.15 8.55 3.03
C ALA A 53 -9.42 9.10 2.38
N ASN A 54 -9.94 8.44 1.33
CA ASN A 54 -11.25 8.77 0.77
C ASN A 54 -12.39 8.04 1.48
N CYS A 55 -12.75 8.49 2.68
CA CYS A 55 -13.83 7.86 3.43
C CYS A 55 -15.25 8.21 2.94
N SER A 56 -15.38 8.93 1.82
CA SER A 56 -16.70 9.15 1.20
C SER A 56 -17.28 7.85 0.62
N LYS A 57 -16.46 6.89 0.21
CA LYS A 57 -16.90 5.66 -0.48
C LYS A 57 -17.51 4.61 0.44
N ILE A 58 -17.27 4.73 1.75
CA ILE A 58 -17.80 3.84 2.80
C ILE A 58 -19.07 4.39 3.45
N GLN A 59 -19.58 5.53 2.99
CA GLN A 59 -20.82 6.12 3.53
C GLN A 59 -22.07 5.42 2.99
N VAL A 60 -23.21 5.59 3.66
CA VAL A 60 -24.49 5.03 3.21
C VAL A 60 -24.75 5.36 1.74
N ASN A 61 -25.22 4.37 0.97
CA ASN A 61 -25.45 4.42 -0.47
C ASN A 61 -24.20 4.59 -1.35
N GLN A 62 -23.01 4.38 -0.81
CA GLN A 62 -21.76 4.43 -1.58
C GLN A 62 -21.23 3.02 -1.89
N PRO A 63 -20.35 2.89 -2.91
CA PRO A 63 -19.98 1.58 -3.46
C PRO A 63 -19.32 0.60 -2.48
N CYS A 64 -18.71 1.11 -1.40
CA CYS A 64 -18.02 0.33 -0.37
C CYS A 64 -18.73 0.39 1.00
N TYR A 65 -20.02 0.73 1.02
CA TYR A 65 -20.80 0.68 2.24
C TYR A 65 -21.09 -0.75 2.69
N LEU A 66 -21.34 -1.64 1.73
CA LEU A 66 -21.62 -3.05 2.01
C LEU A 66 -20.38 -3.92 1.74
N PRO A 67 -20.12 -4.90 2.61
CA PRO A 67 -20.80 -5.17 3.89
C PRO A 67 -20.60 -4.05 4.92
N ASN A 68 -21.65 -3.73 5.69
CA ASN A 68 -21.65 -2.63 6.66
C ASN A 68 -21.02 -3.08 7.98
N THR A 69 -19.72 -3.31 7.96
CA THR A 69 -18.92 -3.62 9.15
C THR A 69 -17.78 -2.61 9.29
N LEU A 70 -17.33 -2.40 10.52
CA LEU A 70 -16.19 -1.52 10.80
C LEU A 70 -14.92 -2.00 10.08
N LYS A 71 -14.72 -3.31 9.96
CA LYS A 71 -13.52 -3.92 9.37
C LYS A 71 -13.44 -3.73 7.87
N ASP A 72 -14.57 -3.84 7.18
CA ASP A 72 -14.65 -3.59 5.74
C ASP A 72 -14.44 -2.11 5.43
N HIS A 73 -15.06 -1.23 6.21
CA HIS A 73 -14.88 0.21 6.09
C HIS A 73 -13.44 0.63 6.42
N ALA A 74 -12.84 0.03 7.45
CA ALA A 74 -11.46 0.26 7.83
C ALA A 74 -10.48 -0.19 6.75
N SER A 75 -10.68 -1.39 6.20
CA SER A 75 -9.85 -1.90 5.09
C SER A 75 -9.85 -0.93 3.92
N PHE A 76 -11.01 -0.40 3.54
CA PHE A 76 -11.09 0.58 2.46
C PHE A 76 -10.36 1.89 2.81
N ALA A 77 -10.59 2.43 4.02
CA ALA A 77 -9.95 3.66 4.47
C ALA A 77 -8.43 3.54 4.52
N PHE A 78 -7.92 2.44 5.09
CA PHE A 78 -6.49 2.14 5.21
C PHE A 78 -5.83 2.02 3.85
N ASN A 79 -6.44 1.27 2.92
CA ASN A 79 -5.90 1.17 1.58
C ASN A 79 -5.90 2.53 0.87
N SER A 80 -7.01 3.30 0.96
CA SER A 80 -7.07 4.62 0.31
C SER A 80 -5.98 5.56 0.82
N TYR A 81 -5.72 5.58 2.14
CA TYR A 81 -4.61 6.34 2.71
C TYR A 81 -3.25 5.82 2.23
N PHE A 82 -3.03 4.51 2.35
CA PHE A 82 -1.77 3.85 2.02
C PHE A 82 -1.36 4.12 0.57
N GLN A 83 -2.24 3.85 -0.39
CA GLN A 83 -1.92 4.05 -1.82
C GLN A 83 -1.61 5.50 -2.13
N LYS A 84 -2.36 6.44 -1.56
CA LYS A 84 -2.18 7.87 -1.84
C LYS A 84 -0.92 8.46 -1.24
N LEU A 85 -0.38 7.87 -0.18
CA LEU A 85 0.69 8.50 0.60
C LEU A 85 1.94 7.61 0.74
N LYS A 86 1.94 6.37 0.25
CA LYS A 86 3.11 5.48 0.32
C LYS A 86 4.36 6.07 -0.35
N HIS A 87 4.18 6.82 -1.44
CA HIS A 87 5.27 7.57 -2.10
C HIS A 87 5.83 8.72 -1.23
N LYS A 88 5.13 9.10 -0.15
CA LYS A 88 5.56 10.07 0.86
C LYS A 88 5.97 9.39 2.18
N GLY A 89 6.14 8.08 2.19
CA GLY A 89 6.58 7.31 3.35
C GLY A 89 5.46 6.81 4.28
N ALA A 90 4.19 6.90 3.86
CA ALA A 90 3.12 6.23 4.61
C ALA A 90 3.30 4.71 4.57
N SER A 91 3.02 4.05 5.69
CA SER A 91 3.04 2.59 5.81
C SER A 91 1.66 2.04 6.15
N CYS A 92 1.48 0.73 5.96
CA CYS A 92 0.29 0.00 6.39
C CYS A 92 0.36 -0.36 7.88
N TYR A 93 0.69 0.59 8.75
CA TYR A 93 0.87 0.31 10.19
C TYR A 93 -0.39 0.58 11.01
N PHE A 94 -0.96 1.79 10.93
CA PHE A 94 -2.17 2.18 11.66
C PHE A 94 -2.22 1.73 13.14
N ALA A 95 -1.11 1.88 13.87
CA ALA A 95 -0.96 1.38 15.25
C ALA A 95 -1.15 -0.15 15.39
N ALA A 96 -0.65 -0.91 14.41
CA ALA A 96 -0.82 -2.34 14.24
C ALA A 96 -2.26 -2.79 13.93
N ALA A 97 -3.16 -1.87 13.52
CA ALA A 97 -4.54 -2.20 13.15
C ALA A 97 -4.70 -2.71 11.71
N ALA A 98 -3.60 -2.81 10.94
CA ALA A 98 -3.64 -3.11 9.51
C ALA A 98 -2.51 -4.05 9.08
N ILE A 99 -2.76 -4.78 7.99
CA ILE A 99 -1.83 -5.71 7.36
C ILE A 99 -1.78 -5.50 5.85
N VAL A 100 -0.64 -5.79 5.25
CA VAL A 100 -0.48 -5.81 3.79
C VAL A 100 -0.96 -7.14 3.23
N THR A 101 -1.65 -7.10 2.10
CA THR A 101 -2.10 -8.26 1.34
C THR A 101 -1.76 -8.10 -0.13
N ALA A 102 -1.40 -9.21 -0.79
CA ALA A 102 -1.25 -9.28 -2.25
C ALA A 102 -2.55 -9.77 -2.94
N LEU A 103 -3.60 -10.04 -2.17
CA LEU A 103 -4.91 -10.39 -2.69
C LEU A 103 -5.77 -9.13 -2.81
N ASP A 104 -6.24 -8.81 -4.03
CA ASP A 104 -7.15 -7.69 -4.27
C ASP A 104 -8.44 -7.85 -3.44
N PRO A 105 -8.69 -6.97 -2.46
CA PRO A 105 -9.88 -7.03 -1.61
C PRO A 105 -11.15 -6.47 -2.29
N SER A 106 -11.05 -6.02 -3.54
CA SER A 106 -12.17 -5.50 -4.31
C SER A 106 -13.27 -6.53 -4.50
N HIS A 107 -14.52 -6.10 -4.36
CA HIS A 107 -15.69 -6.96 -4.52
C HIS A 107 -16.89 -6.15 -5.00
N GLY A 108 -17.70 -6.74 -5.88
CA GLY A 108 -18.85 -6.06 -6.48
C GLY A 108 -18.49 -4.67 -7.04
N SER A 109 -19.19 -3.65 -6.59
CA SER A 109 -18.94 -2.23 -6.91
C SER A 109 -17.85 -1.57 -6.06
N CYS A 110 -17.43 -2.19 -4.94
CA CYS A 110 -16.36 -1.66 -4.12
C CYS A 110 -15.01 -2.01 -4.75
N LYS A 111 -14.31 -1.00 -5.27
CA LYS A 111 -12.99 -1.17 -5.89
C LYS A 111 -11.93 -0.50 -5.05
N PHE A 112 -10.96 -1.27 -4.60
CA PHE A 112 -9.80 -0.78 -3.87
C PHE A 112 -8.78 -0.25 -4.87
N GLU A 113 -8.27 0.94 -4.60
CA GLU A 113 -7.25 1.56 -5.45
C GLU A 113 -5.93 0.80 -5.32
N TYR A 114 -5.16 0.74 -6.40
CA TYR A 114 -3.75 0.40 -6.41
C TYR A 114 -3.04 1.51 -7.19
N LEU A 115 -2.08 2.18 -6.57
CA LEU A 115 -1.29 3.24 -7.20
C LEU A 115 0.17 2.80 -7.22
N PRO A 116 0.79 2.53 -8.38
CA PRO A 116 2.20 2.14 -8.45
C PRO A 116 3.14 3.24 -7.92
#